data_AF-A0A853I9W9-F1
#
_entry.id   AF-A0A853I9W9-F1
#
_cell.length_a   1.000
_cell.length_b   1.000
_cell.length_c   1.000
_cell.angle_alpha   90.00
_cell.angle_beta   90.00
_cell.angle_gamma   90.00
#
_symmetry.space_group_name_H-M   'P 1'
#
loop_
_entity.id
_entity.type
_entity.pdbx_description
1 polymer ?
#
loop_
_entity_poly.entity_id
_entity_poly.type
_entity_poly.pdbx_seq_one_letter_code
_entity_poly.pdbx_strand_id
1 'polypeptide(L)'
;MHQHQPLIHLSGPVERVTFHSEASGFFVIRVKVKGQRDLVTVTGNTPSITAGEYIEATGIWINDPKHGVQFQAKTIKTIVPTTLEGIEKYLGSGMVKGIGPHFAKRLVKAFGEAVFDVIEQTPERLLELEGIGKKRQVKITSAWAEQKVVRDIMVFLQSHGVGTSRAVRIYKTYG
;
A
#
# COMPACT_ATOMS: atom_id res chain seq x y z
N MET A 1 33.39 0.39 18.20
CA MET A 1 32.71 1.69 18.10
C MET A 1 31.70 1.61 16.95
N HIS A 2 30.41 1.46 17.23
CA HIS A 2 29.39 1.45 16.17
C HIS A 2 29.11 2.88 15.74
N GLN A 3 29.64 3.28 14.59
CA GLN A 3 29.26 4.51 13.92
C GLN A 3 27.74 4.46 13.68
N HIS A 4 26.98 5.35 14.32
CA HIS A 4 25.59 5.56 13.98
C HIS A 4 25.56 6.18 12.58
N GLN A 5 25.22 5.38 11.57
CA GLN A 5 24.90 5.92 10.25
C GLN A 5 23.74 6.91 10.41
N PRO A 6 23.86 8.13 9.86
CA PRO A 6 22.77 9.09 9.90
C PRO A 6 21.56 8.51 9.17
N LEU A 7 20.38 8.68 9.76
CA LEU A 7 19.14 8.27 9.12
C LEU A 7 18.86 9.20 7.93
N ILE A 8 18.58 8.60 6.78
CA ILE A 8 18.28 9.29 5.52
C ILE A 8 16.78 9.25 5.29
N HIS A 9 16.23 10.31 4.70
CA HIS A 9 14.84 10.34 4.24
C HIS A 9 14.73 9.92 2.77
N LEU A 10 13.71 9.14 2.46
CA LEU A 10 13.39 8.68 1.10
C LEU A 10 11.88 8.70 0.91
N SER A 11 11.43 9.24 -0.21
CA SER A 11 10.02 9.28 -0.57
C SER A 11 9.80 9.04 -2.06
N GLY A 12 8.60 8.54 -2.39
CA GLY A 12 8.22 8.24 -3.76
C GLY A 12 7.05 7.26 -3.86
N PRO A 13 6.44 7.12 -5.05
CA PRO A 13 5.41 6.13 -5.28
C PRO A 13 6.00 4.72 -5.30
N VAL A 14 5.22 3.78 -4.77
CA VAL A 14 5.47 2.34 -4.85
C VAL A 14 5.08 1.87 -6.25
N GLU A 15 6.08 1.52 -7.05
CA GLU A 15 5.85 0.98 -8.38
C GLU A 15 5.44 -0.50 -8.32
N ARG A 16 6.00 -1.23 -7.36
CA ARG A 16 5.73 -2.67 -7.21
C ARG A 16 6.01 -3.15 -5.79
N VAL A 17 5.14 -4.02 -5.30
CA VAL A 17 5.41 -4.86 -4.13
C VAL A 17 6.02 -6.17 -4.63
N THR A 18 7.31 -6.39 -4.34
CA THR A 18 8.02 -7.62 -4.71
C THR A 18 7.69 -8.76 -3.75
N PHE A 19 7.54 -8.42 -2.46
CA PHE A 19 7.17 -9.36 -1.42
C PHE A 19 6.50 -8.59 -0.27
N HIS A 20 5.48 -9.19 0.32
CA HIS A 20 4.94 -8.78 1.62
C HIS A 20 4.56 -10.03 2.40
N SER A 21 5.08 -10.14 3.61
CA SER A 21 4.70 -11.18 4.54
C SER A 21 3.54 -10.66 5.37
N GLU A 22 2.36 -11.24 5.17
CA GLU A 22 1.25 -10.99 6.08
C GLU A 22 1.64 -11.35 7.51
N ALA A 23 2.48 -12.39 7.73
CA ALA A 23 2.92 -12.90 9.03
C ALA A 23 3.72 -11.90 9.87
N SER A 24 4.70 -11.23 9.27
CA SER A 24 5.62 -10.32 9.98
C SER A 24 5.46 -8.85 9.60
N GLY A 25 4.64 -8.56 8.59
CA GLY A 25 4.58 -7.26 7.92
C GLY A 25 5.84 -6.94 7.11
N PHE A 26 6.81 -7.86 7.02
CA PHE A 26 8.05 -7.61 6.28
C PHE A 26 7.74 -7.42 4.81
N PHE A 27 8.33 -6.39 4.20
CA PHE A 27 8.15 -6.11 2.78
C PHE A 27 9.46 -5.93 2.04
N VAL A 28 9.37 -6.16 0.73
CA VAL A 28 10.35 -5.73 -0.27
C VAL A 28 9.59 -5.02 -1.38
N ILE A 29 9.80 -3.73 -1.54
CA ILE A 29 9.10 -2.90 -2.53
C ILE A 29 10.08 -2.19 -3.45
N ARG A 30 9.59 -1.77 -4.62
CA ARG A 30 10.30 -0.96 -5.60
C ARG A 30 9.68 0.42 -5.64
N VAL A 31 10.49 1.45 -5.37
CA VAL A 31 10.03 2.83 -5.21
C VAL A 31 10.71 3.73 -6.23
N LYS A 32 9.94 4.58 -6.88
CA LYS A 32 10.48 5.60 -7.79
C LYS A 32 10.89 6.83 -6.99
N VAL A 33 12.17 6.96 -6.71
CA VAL A 33 12.70 8.06 -5.89
C VAL A 33 13.20 9.18 -6.79
N LYS A 34 12.84 10.43 -6.47
CA LYS A 34 13.29 11.60 -7.24
C LYS A 34 14.83 11.66 -7.24
N GLY A 35 15.41 11.84 -8.43
CA GLY A 35 16.86 11.90 -8.61
C GLY A 35 17.56 10.54 -8.73
N GLN A 36 16.84 9.42 -8.57
CA GLN A 36 17.33 8.08 -8.89
C GLN A 36 16.82 7.65 -10.26
N ARG A 37 17.71 7.15 -11.12
CA ARG A 37 17.33 6.67 -12.46
C ARG A 37 16.53 5.37 -12.38
N ASP A 38 17.02 4.46 -11.55
CA ASP A 38 16.45 3.12 -11.39
C ASP A 38 15.58 3.07 -10.12
N LEU A 39 14.61 2.14 -10.08
CA LEU A 39 13.76 1.97 -8.90
C LEU A 39 14.58 1.52 -7.70
N VAL A 40 14.39 2.17 -6.55
CA VAL A 40 15.06 1.81 -5.30
C VAL A 40 14.35 0.63 -4.66
N THR A 41 15.12 -0.38 -4.24
CA THR A 41 14.60 -1.46 -3.38
C THR A 41 14.51 -0.95 -1.95
N VAL A 42 13.30 -0.96 -1.38
CA VAL A 42 13.05 -0.59 0.02
C VAL A 42 12.57 -1.80 0.78
N THR A 43 13.12 -2.01 1.98
CA THR A 43 12.71 -3.07 2.91
C THR A 43 12.32 -2.48 4.25
N GLY A 44 11.47 -3.18 4.98
CA GLY A 44 10.97 -2.73 6.29
C GLY A 44 9.77 -3.55 6.72
N ASN A 45 9.01 -3.03 7.68
CA ASN A 45 7.80 -3.68 8.19
C ASN A 45 6.61 -2.73 8.15
N THR A 46 5.51 -3.16 7.53
CA THR A 46 4.20 -2.51 7.59
C THR A 46 3.07 -3.54 7.50
N PRO A 47 1.92 -3.36 8.18
CA PRO A 47 0.75 -4.22 8.02
C PRO A 47 0.32 -4.42 6.58
N SER A 48 0.32 -3.35 5.80
CA SER A 48 -0.05 -3.37 4.40
C SER A 48 0.83 -2.38 3.64
N ILE A 49 1.11 -2.75 2.40
CA ILE A 49 1.78 -1.92 1.42
C ILE A 49 1.28 -2.34 0.04
N THR A 50 1.01 -1.39 -0.82
CA THR A 50 0.39 -1.66 -2.12
C THR A 50 0.98 -0.77 -3.21
N ALA A 51 1.08 -1.32 -4.42
CA ALA A 51 1.51 -0.55 -5.58
C ALA A 51 0.57 0.64 -5.81
N GLY A 52 1.12 1.79 -6.20
CA GLY A 52 0.37 3.02 -6.34
C GLY A 52 0.37 3.90 -5.08
N GLU A 53 0.55 3.35 -3.88
CA GLU A 53 0.74 4.17 -2.68
C GLU A 53 1.98 5.04 -2.78
N TYR A 54 1.96 6.19 -2.11
CA TYR A 54 3.15 7.01 -1.91
C TYR A 54 3.73 6.72 -0.53
N ILE A 55 5.05 6.57 -0.43
CA ILE A 55 5.72 6.34 0.85
C ILE A 55 6.60 7.52 1.26
N GLU A 56 6.70 7.69 2.57
CA GLU A 56 7.71 8.50 3.25
C GLU A 56 8.43 7.59 4.24
N ALA A 57 9.73 7.40 4.06
CA ALA A 57 10.53 6.49 4.86
C ALA A 57 11.79 7.17 5.39
N THR A 58 12.21 6.74 6.57
CA THR A 58 13.49 7.15 7.18
C THR A 58 14.27 5.90 7.54
N GLY A 59 15.54 5.83 7.16
CA GLY A 59 16.28 4.57 7.20
C GLY A 59 17.75 4.69 6.83
N ILE A 60 18.35 3.54 6.51
CA ILE A 60 19.78 3.43 6.15
C ILE A 60 19.95 2.61 4.87
N TRP A 61 21.02 2.88 4.13
CA TRP A 61 21.43 2.02 3.03
C TRP A 61 22.20 0.82 3.56
N ILE A 62 21.82 -0.36 3.10
CA ILE A 62 22.51 -1.62 3.37
C ILE A 62 22.89 -2.29 2.05
N ASN A 63 23.96 -3.06 2.06
CA ASN A 63 24.32 -3.92 0.94
C ASN A 63 24.11 -5.37 1.37
N ASP A 64 23.00 -5.97 0.94
CA ASP A 64 22.69 -7.37 1.23
C ASP A 64 23.56 -8.28 0.33
N PRO A 65 24.26 -9.29 0.89
CA PRO A 65 25.15 -10.16 0.10
C PRO A 65 24.46 -10.91 -1.04
N LYS A 66 23.15 -11.16 -0.94
CA LYS A 66 22.36 -11.92 -1.93
C LYS A 66 21.53 -11.02 -2.83
N HIS A 67 21.08 -9.88 -2.32
CA HIS A 67 20.09 -9.01 -2.97
C HIS A 67 20.64 -7.63 -3.37
N GLY A 68 21.89 -7.33 -3.03
CA GLY A 68 22.57 -6.07 -3.36
C GLY A 68 22.08 -4.90 -2.52
N VAL A 69 22.21 -3.69 -3.07
CA VAL A 69 21.91 -2.44 -2.36
C VAL A 69 20.40 -2.29 -2.11
N GLN A 70 20.05 -2.05 -0.85
CA GLN A 70 18.68 -1.82 -0.39
C GLN A 70 18.63 -0.65 0.59
N PHE A 71 17.50 0.05 0.61
CA PHE A 71 17.18 1.00 1.65
C PHE A 71 16.36 0.31 2.73
N GLN A 72 16.94 0.12 3.92
CA GLN A 72 16.24 -0.45 5.07
C GLN A 72 15.53 0.67 5.84
N ALA A 73 14.21 0.76 5.66
CA ALA A 73 13.36 1.69 6.39
C ALA A 73 13.27 1.31 7.87
N LYS A 74 13.62 2.25 8.75
CA LYS A 74 13.37 2.16 10.20
C LYS A 74 11.97 2.64 10.54
N THR A 75 11.51 3.68 9.85
CA THR A 75 10.14 4.17 9.90
C THR A 75 9.61 4.31 8.48
N ILE A 76 8.32 4.07 8.31
CA ILE A 76 7.61 4.24 7.04
C ILE A 76 6.20 4.73 7.31
N LYS A 77 5.75 5.66 6.47
CA LYS A 77 4.37 6.12 6.39
C LYS A 77 3.88 5.88 4.96
N THR A 78 2.66 5.35 4.83
CA THR A 78 2.00 5.12 3.55
C THR A 78 0.87 6.13 3.35
N ILE A 79 0.74 6.62 2.13
CA ILE A 79 -0.26 7.62 1.72
C ILE A 79 -1.01 7.03 0.54
N VAL A 80 -2.35 7.04 0.63
CA VAL A 80 -3.22 6.59 -0.47
C VAL A 80 -2.98 7.47 -1.69
N PRO A 81 -2.91 6.90 -2.90
CA PRO A 81 -2.71 7.71 -4.09
C PRO A 81 -3.86 8.68 -4.33
N THR A 82 -3.51 9.90 -4.73
CA THR A 82 -4.44 10.89 -5.28
C THR A 82 -4.31 11.04 -6.79
N THR A 83 -3.24 10.53 -7.39
CA THR A 83 -3.03 10.57 -8.84
C THR A 83 -3.77 9.44 -9.53
N LEU A 84 -4.31 9.68 -10.73
CA LEU A 84 -5.02 8.65 -11.51
C LEU A 84 -4.18 7.39 -11.73
N GLU A 85 -2.88 7.54 -12.05
CA GLU A 85 -1.97 6.40 -12.21
C GLU A 85 -1.80 5.61 -10.92
N GLY A 86 -1.61 6.31 -9.79
CA GLY A 86 -1.49 5.67 -8.48
C GLY A 86 -2.77 4.95 -8.07
N ILE A 87 -3.92 5.58 -8.29
CA ILE A 87 -5.24 5.02 -7.99
C ILE A 87 -5.48 3.76 -8.83
N GLU A 88 -5.17 3.79 -10.12
CA GLU A 88 -5.31 2.62 -11.00
C GLU A 88 -4.41 1.46 -10.52
N LYS A 89 -3.14 1.73 -10.18
CA LYS A 89 -2.23 0.72 -9.63
C LYS A 89 -2.74 0.17 -8.29
N TYR A 90 -3.25 1.03 -7.42
CA TYR A 90 -3.74 0.66 -6.11
C TYR A 90 -4.96 -0.26 -6.19
N LEU A 91 -5.96 0.12 -6.98
CA LEU A 91 -7.14 -0.70 -7.24
C LEU A 91 -6.79 -2.00 -7.97
N GLY A 92 -5.85 -1.94 -8.92
CA GLY A 92 -5.43 -3.08 -9.74
C GLY A 92 -4.46 -4.05 -9.04
N SER A 93 -3.96 -3.70 -7.86
CA SER A 93 -2.95 -4.44 -7.10
C SER A 93 -3.40 -5.81 -6.59
N GLY A 94 -4.71 -6.05 -6.58
CA GLY A 94 -5.32 -7.22 -5.95
C GLY A 94 -5.68 -7.02 -4.48
N MET A 95 -5.37 -5.87 -3.87
CA MET A 95 -5.81 -5.50 -2.52
C MET A 95 -7.34 -5.58 -2.37
N VAL A 96 -8.07 -5.12 -3.39
CA VAL A 96 -9.54 -5.18 -3.41
C VAL A 96 -9.97 -6.38 -4.24
N LYS A 97 -10.39 -7.45 -3.57
CA LYS A 97 -10.87 -8.66 -4.24
C LYS A 97 -12.03 -8.30 -5.19
N GLY A 98 -11.88 -8.67 -6.46
CA GLY A 98 -12.88 -8.36 -7.50
C GLY A 98 -12.47 -7.22 -8.43
N ILE A 99 -11.41 -6.47 -8.10
CA ILE A 99 -10.79 -5.49 -8.97
C ILE A 99 -9.42 -6.01 -9.42
N GLY A 100 -9.32 -6.36 -10.70
CA GLY A 100 -8.02 -6.58 -11.36
C GLY A 100 -7.65 -5.37 -12.22
N PRO A 101 -6.47 -5.38 -12.87
CA PRO A 101 -5.97 -4.24 -13.65
C PRO A 101 -6.97 -3.72 -14.69
N HIS A 102 -7.70 -4.61 -15.36
CA HIS A 102 -8.73 -4.24 -16.33
C HIS A 102 -9.86 -3.41 -15.70
N PHE A 103 -10.40 -3.84 -14.55
CA PHE A 103 -11.48 -3.11 -13.88
C PHE A 103 -10.97 -1.86 -13.19
N ALA A 104 -9.75 -1.85 -12.66
CA ALA A 104 -9.13 -0.65 -12.11
C ALA A 104 -9.09 0.48 -13.14
N LYS A 105 -8.61 0.20 -14.35
CA LYS A 105 -8.58 1.16 -15.46
C LYS A 105 -9.98 1.68 -15.82
N ARG A 106 -10.99 0.79 -15.85
CA ARG A 106 -12.39 1.19 -16.13
C ARG A 106 -12.96 2.08 -15.04
N LEU A 107 -12.72 1.74 -13.78
CA LEU A 107 -13.17 2.51 -12.62
C LEU A 107 -12.56 3.90 -12.60
N VAL A 108 -11.25 4.01 -12.79
CA VAL A 108 -10.55 5.31 -12.86
C VAL A 108 -11.00 6.11 -14.08
N LYS A 109 -11.21 5.47 -15.23
CA LYS A 109 -11.75 6.16 -16.41
C LYS A 109 -13.15 6.75 -16.18
N ALA A 110 -13.99 6.06 -15.41
CA ALA A 110 -15.37 6.48 -15.17
C ALA A 110 -15.51 7.49 -14.02
N PHE A 111 -14.76 7.30 -12.94
CA PHE A 111 -14.94 8.03 -11.68
C PHE A 111 -13.74 8.90 -11.29
N GLY A 112 -12.62 8.80 -12.01
CA GLY A 112 -11.43 9.60 -11.77
C GLY A 112 -10.90 9.45 -10.34
N GLU A 113 -10.53 10.59 -9.73
CA GLU A 113 -10.02 10.66 -8.37
C GLU A 113 -11.09 10.33 -7.31
N ALA A 114 -12.37 10.48 -7.65
CA ALA A 114 -13.51 10.19 -6.76
C ALA A 114 -13.85 8.70 -6.66
N VAL A 115 -13.07 7.81 -7.31
CA VAL A 115 -13.40 6.38 -7.36
C VAL A 115 -13.47 5.72 -5.99
N PHE A 116 -12.64 6.15 -5.03
CA PHE A 116 -12.69 5.62 -3.66
C PHE A 116 -13.98 6.02 -2.96
N ASP A 117 -14.39 7.28 -3.08
CA ASP A 117 -15.67 7.76 -2.56
C ASP A 117 -16.85 7.05 -3.21
N VAL A 118 -16.77 6.76 -4.52
CA VAL A 118 -17.81 5.99 -5.21
C VAL A 118 -17.92 4.57 -4.67
N ILE A 119 -16.80 3.88 -4.44
CA ILE A 119 -16.81 2.52 -3.87
C ILE A 119 -17.39 2.52 -2.45
N GLU A 120 -17.13 3.58 -1.67
CA GLU A 120 -17.51 3.66 -0.27
C GLU A 120 -18.92 4.19 -0.03
N GLN A 121 -19.30 5.27 -0.71
CA GLN A 121 -20.50 6.07 -0.41
C GLN A 121 -21.65 5.82 -1.39
N THR A 122 -21.32 5.58 -2.67
CA THR A 122 -22.32 5.38 -3.73
C THR A 122 -22.01 4.13 -4.57
N PRO A 123 -21.88 2.95 -3.96
CA PRO A 123 -21.41 1.74 -4.65
C PRO A 123 -22.36 1.24 -5.74
N GLU A 124 -23.62 1.66 -5.75
CA GLU A 124 -24.60 1.39 -6.81
C GLU A 124 -24.14 1.91 -8.17
N ARG A 125 -23.35 3.00 -8.20
CA ARG A 125 -22.79 3.54 -9.44
C ARG A 125 -21.79 2.60 -10.11
N LEU A 126 -21.21 1.65 -9.37
CA LEU A 126 -20.35 0.62 -9.97
C LEU A 126 -21.10 -0.23 -11.00
N LEU A 127 -22.43 -0.34 -10.88
CA LEU A 127 -23.28 -1.06 -11.85
C LEU A 127 -23.44 -0.32 -13.19
N GLU A 128 -23.09 0.97 -13.26
CA GLU A 128 -23.01 1.72 -14.52
C GLU A 128 -21.91 1.17 -15.44
N LEU A 129 -20.93 0.44 -14.88
CA LEU A 129 -19.83 -0.14 -15.63
C LEU A 129 -20.15 -1.55 -16.12
N GLU A 130 -20.16 -1.72 -17.43
CA GLU A 130 -20.26 -3.04 -18.05
C GLU A 130 -19.21 -4.02 -17.47
N GLY A 131 -19.65 -5.26 -17.23
CA GLY A 131 -18.84 -6.29 -16.57
C GLY A 131 -18.83 -6.24 -15.05
N ILE A 132 -19.36 -5.19 -14.41
CA ILE A 132 -19.61 -5.13 -12.98
C ILE A 132 -21.10 -5.36 -12.71
N GLY A 133 -21.49 -6.63 -12.56
CA GLY A 133 -22.81 -7.00 -12.06
C GLY A 133 -22.89 -6.98 -10.52
N LYS A 134 -24.11 -7.10 -9.98
CA LYS A 134 -24.40 -7.10 -8.52
C LYS A 134 -23.46 -7.98 -7.70
N LYS A 135 -23.15 -9.20 -8.17
CA LYS A 135 -22.22 -10.11 -7.47
C LYS A 135 -20.81 -9.52 -7.31
N ARG A 136 -20.29 -8.86 -8.36
CA ARG A 136 -18.96 -8.24 -8.33
C ARG A 136 -18.99 -6.96 -7.50
N GLN A 137 -20.03 -6.14 -7.65
CA GLN A 137 -20.24 -4.95 -6.82
C GLN A 137 -20.17 -5.30 -5.33
N VAL A 138 -20.98 -6.27 -4.86
CA VAL A 138 -20.98 -6.72 -3.46
C VAL A 138 -19.59 -7.19 -3.03
N LYS A 139 -18.91 -7.96 -3.88
CA LYS A 139 -17.54 -8.43 -3.59
C LYS A 139 -16.55 -7.28 -3.43
N ILE A 140 -16.62 -6.27 -4.31
CA ILE A 140 -15.77 -5.09 -4.26
C ILE A 140 -16.03 -4.30 -2.97
N THR A 141 -17.30 -4.02 -2.65
CA THR A 141 -17.66 -3.22 -1.47
C THR A 141 -17.30 -3.91 -0.17
N SER A 142 -17.53 -5.22 -0.06
CA SER A 142 -17.14 -5.99 1.13
C SER A 142 -15.62 -6.02 1.28
N ALA A 143 -14.87 -6.28 0.21
CA ALA A 143 -13.41 -6.28 0.27
C ALA A 143 -12.83 -4.90 0.60
N TRP A 144 -13.44 -3.82 0.08
CA TRP A 144 -13.05 -2.46 0.42
C TRP A 144 -13.27 -2.15 1.90
N ALA A 145 -14.45 -2.50 2.42
CA ALA A 145 -14.79 -2.32 3.83
C ALA A 145 -13.85 -3.12 4.77
N GLU A 146 -13.54 -4.38 4.43
CA GLU A 146 -12.57 -5.20 5.17
C GLU A 146 -11.19 -4.52 5.22
N GLN A 147 -10.68 -4.04 4.08
CA GLN A 147 -9.38 -3.35 4.03
C GLN A 147 -9.37 -2.05 4.83
N LYS A 148 -10.48 -1.30 4.81
CA LYS A 148 -10.62 -0.07 5.60
C LYS A 148 -10.55 -0.34 7.09
N VAL A 149 -11.26 -1.37 7.59
CA VAL A 149 -11.21 -1.77 9.00
C VAL A 149 -9.77 -2.10 9.44
N VAL A 150 -9.03 -2.86 8.63
CA VAL A 150 -7.62 -3.15 8.91
C VAL A 150 -6.80 -1.87 9.00
N ARG A 151 -6.96 -0.96 8.04
CA ARG A 151 -6.26 0.33 8.04
C ARG A 151 -6.58 1.15 9.29
N ASP A 152 -7.85 1.26 9.66
CA ASP A 152 -8.30 2.06 10.80
C ASP A 152 -7.74 1.52 12.13
N ILE A 153 -7.73 0.19 12.32
CA ILE A 153 -7.09 -0.46 13.47
C ILE A 153 -5.59 -0.13 13.50
N MET A 154 -4.90 -0.21 12.37
CA MET A 154 -3.46 0.06 12.31
C MET A 154 -3.14 1.53 12.61
N VAL A 155 -3.93 2.47 12.09
CA VAL A 155 -3.82 3.91 12.38
C VAL A 155 -4.05 4.17 13.87
N PHE A 156 -5.08 3.55 14.45
CA PHE A 156 -5.38 3.67 15.88
C PHE A 156 -4.22 3.16 16.76
N LEU A 157 -3.68 1.97 16.46
CA LEU A 157 -2.56 1.42 17.23
C LEU A 157 -1.32 2.33 17.14
N GLN A 158 -1.01 2.84 15.95
CA GLN A 158 0.13 3.74 15.74
C GLN A 158 -0.07 5.08 16.44
N SER A 159 -1.28 5.65 16.44
CA SER A 159 -1.57 6.89 17.16
C SER A 159 -1.40 6.76 18.68
N HIS A 160 -1.45 5.54 19.21
CA HIS A 160 -1.19 5.21 20.61
C HIS A 160 0.26 4.74 20.86
N GLY A 161 1.18 5.00 19.92
CA GLY A 161 2.61 4.71 20.07
C GLY A 161 2.98 3.25 19.87
N VAL A 162 2.08 2.41 19.36
CA VAL A 162 2.41 1.02 19.04
C VAL A 162 3.18 0.99 17.71
N GLY A 163 4.48 0.68 17.81
CA GLY A 163 5.33 0.52 16.63
C GLY A 163 4.79 -0.54 15.66
N THR A 164 5.07 -0.34 14.37
CA THR A 164 4.45 -1.06 13.26
C THR A 164 4.50 -2.59 13.40
N SER A 165 5.66 -3.15 13.76
CA SER A 165 5.83 -4.61 13.95
C SER A 165 5.00 -5.16 15.12
N ARG A 166 4.78 -4.38 16.18
CA ARG A 166 3.93 -4.76 17.31
C ARG A 166 2.46 -4.66 16.94
N ALA A 167 2.06 -3.60 16.22
CA ALA A 167 0.69 -3.41 15.79
C ALA A 167 0.24 -4.55 14.83
N VAL A 168 1.11 -5.01 13.93
CA VAL A 168 0.85 -6.21 13.08
C VAL A 168 0.59 -7.45 13.92
N ARG A 169 1.36 -7.64 15.00
CA ARG A 169 1.21 -8.80 15.89
C ARG A 169 -0.12 -8.75 16.65
N ILE A 170 -0.51 -7.57 17.16
CA ILE A 170 -1.78 -7.37 17.86
C ILE A 170 -2.95 -7.67 16.93
N TYR A 171 -2.95 -7.11 15.72
CA TYR A 171 -4.01 -7.37 14.74
C TYR A 171 -4.19 -8.86 14.46
N LYS A 172 -3.10 -9.62 14.27
CA LYS A 172 -3.19 -11.07 14.06
C LYS A 172 -3.75 -11.87 15.22
N THR A 173 -3.51 -11.42 16.46
CA THR A 173 -3.91 -12.17 17.64
C THR A 173 -5.36 -11.93 18.02
N TYR A 174 -5.91 -10.75 17.70
CA TYR A 174 -7.21 -10.29 18.21
C TYR A 174 -8.17 -9.75 17.15
N GLY A 175 -7.73 -9.58 15.90
CA GLY A 175 -8.53 -9.06 14.79
C GLY A 175 -9.15 -10.15 13.91
#